data_AF-A0A2E1CER4-F1
#
_entry.id   AF-A0A2E1CER4-F1
#
_cell.length_a   1.000
_cell.length_b   1.000
_cell.length_c   1.000
_cell.angle_alpha   90.00
_cell.angle_beta   90.00
_cell.angle_gamma   90.00
#
_symmetry.space_group_name_H-M   'P 1'
#
loop_
_entity.id
_entity.type
_entity.pdbx_description
1 polymer ?
#
loop_
_entity_poly.entity_id
_entity_poly.type
_entity_poly.pdbx_seq_one_letter_code
_entity_poly.pdbx_strand_id
1 'polypeptide(L)'
;MRFSVSKVGQADIPRPYTEEYLISNIALQPTWCSNLDMDEMQLETPVQGTVWKVVTKVGQTVQVGETVLIIESMKMEIPIESPRTGIVRKLLITEGDQVEQDSVVAILEVI
;
A
#
# COMPACT_ATOMS: atom_id res chain seq x y z
N MET A 1 7.16 5.64 -47.78
CA MET A 1 5.68 5.69 -47.73
C MET A 1 5.20 4.59 -46.77
N ARG A 2 4.56 4.98 -45.66
CA ARG A 2 3.76 4.22 -44.66
C ARG A 2 4.12 2.74 -44.34
N PHE A 3 4.58 2.50 -43.11
CA PHE A 3 4.53 1.20 -42.43
C PHE A 3 3.11 0.97 -41.87
N SER A 4 2.53 -0.20 -42.11
CA SER A 4 1.26 -0.65 -41.52
C SER A 4 1.56 -1.58 -40.35
N VAL A 5 1.02 -1.28 -39.17
CA VAL A 5 1.11 -2.14 -37.98
C VAL A 5 -0.18 -2.96 -37.90
N SER A 6 -0.07 -4.29 -37.85
CA SER A 6 -1.22 -5.19 -37.65
C SER A 6 -1.01 -6.04 -36.40
N LYS A 7 -1.76 -5.67 -35.35
CA LYS A 7 -2.37 -6.47 -34.27
C LYS A 7 -1.67 -7.79 -33.87
N VAL A 8 -1.01 -7.78 -32.71
CA VAL A 8 -0.56 -9.01 -32.02
C VAL A 8 -1.78 -9.65 -31.35
N GLY A 9 -2.08 -10.90 -31.71
CA GLY A 9 -3.22 -11.68 -31.23
C GLY A 9 -2.98 -12.36 -29.88
N GLN A 10 -4.06 -12.48 -29.12
CA GLN A 10 -4.24 -13.23 -27.87
C GLN A 10 -3.71 -14.67 -27.99
N ALA A 11 -2.90 -15.14 -27.04
CA ALA A 11 -2.48 -16.54 -26.95
C ALA A 11 -3.36 -17.31 -25.96
N ASP A 12 -3.98 -18.40 -26.42
CA ASP A 12 -4.86 -19.29 -25.66
C ASP A 12 -4.12 -20.06 -24.56
N ILE A 13 -4.67 -20.06 -23.34
CA ILE A 13 -4.11 -20.76 -22.17
C ILE A 13 -4.77 -22.15 -22.05
N PRO A 14 -4.04 -23.27 -22.10
CA PRO A 14 -4.62 -24.58 -21.83
C PRO A 14 -4.86 -24.77 -20.33
N ARG A 15 -6.08 -25.12 -19.94
CA ARG A 15 -6.40 -25.56 -18.56
C ARG A 15 -6.19 -27.08 -18.46
N PRO A 16 -5.40 -27.54 -17.49
CA PRO A 16 -6.06 -28.28 -16.43
C PRO A 16 -5.46 -27.94 -15.05
N TYR A 17 -6.26 -27.29 -14.20
CA TYR A 17 -5.97 -27.15 -12.76
C TYR A 17 -6.70 -28.29 -12.02
N THR A 18 -6.04 -29.42 -11.80
CA THR A 18 -6.51 -30.43 -10.83
C THR A 18 -5.74 -30.28 -9.52
N GLU A 19 -6.44 -30.50 -8.41
CA GLU A 19 -5.97 -30.16 -7.04
C GLU A 19 -4.70 -30.91 -6.59
N GLU A 20 -4.37 -32.02 -7.23
CA GLU A 20 -3.20 -32.84 -6.91
C GLU A 20 -1.87 -32.13 -7.20
N TYR A 21 -1.86 -31.14 -8.11
CA TYR A 21 -0.64 -30.40 -8.45
C TYR A 21 -0.26 -29.34 -7.40
N LEU A 22 -1.24 -28.84 -6.63
CA LEU A 22 -1.03 -27.76 -5.67
C LEU A 22 -0.26 -28.21 -4.42
N ILE A 23 -0.32 -29.50 -4.08
CA ILE A 23 0.24 -30.03 -2.83
C ILE A 23 1.74 -30.34 -2.95
N SER A 24 2.25 -30.61 -4.16
CA SER A 24 3.61 -31.15 -4.34
C SER A 24 4.69 -30.12 -4.66
N ASN A 25 4.36 -28.91 -5.15
CA ASN A 25 5.33 -27.97 -5.70
C ASN A 25 5.09 -26.51 -5.28
N ILE A 26 5.34 -26.19 -4.00
CA ILE A 26 5.30 -24.81 -3.44
C ILE A 26 6.25 -23.83 -4.16
N ALA A 27 7.27 -24.33 -4.88
CA ALA A 27 8.28 -23.53 -5.57
C ALA A 27 8.00 -23.25 -7.07
N LEU A 28 6.90 -23.77 -7.63
CA LEU A 28 6.48 -23.50 -9.01
C LEU A 28 5.13 -22.78 -9.04
N GLN A 29 5.00 -21.73 -8.22
CA GLN A 29 3.90 -20.80 -8.32
C GLN A 29 4.19 -19.93 -9.56
N PRO A 30 3.45 -20.11 -10.66
CA PRO A 30 3.68 -19.31 -11.85
C PRO A 30 3.41 -17.83 -11.49
N THR A 31 4.27 -16.93 -11.94
CA THR A 31 4.26 -15.50 -11.55
C THR A 31 3.03 -14.71 -12.04
N TRP A 32 2.00 -15.38 -12.58
CA TRP A 32 0.68 -14.78 -12.80
C TRP A 32 -0.20 -14.80 -11.54
N CYS A 33 0.25 -15.48 -10.48
CA CYS A 33 -0.11 -15.15 -9.11
C CYS A 33 1.05 -14.42 -8.44
N SER A 34 1.61 -13.38 -9.08
CA SER A 34 2.36 -12.40 -8.31
C SER A 34 1.35 -11.79 -7.34
N ASN A 35 1.42 -12.20 -6.08
CA ASN A 35 0.80 -11.61 -4.89
C ASN A 35 -0.47 -10.81 -5.19
N LEU A 36 -1.66 -11.32 -4.79
CA LEU A 36 -2.93 -10.57 -4.72
C LEU A 36 -2.63 -9.07 -4.74
N ASP A 37 -3.04 -8.35 -5.80
CA ASP A 37 -2.77 -6.92 -5.94
C ASP A 37 -3.42 -6.18 -4.77
N MET A 38 -2.75 -6.19 -3.63
CA MET A 38 -3.14 -5.50 -2.43
C MET A 38 -2.98 -4.03 -2.77
N ASP A 39 -4.09 -3.31 -2.81
CA ASP A 39 -4.13 -1.88 -3.14
C ASP A 39 -3.36 -1.13 -2.05
N GLU A 40 -2.04 -1.01 -2.22
CA GLU A 40 -1.15 -0.29 -1.30
C GLU A 40 -1.29 1.22 -1.56
N MET A 41 -1.70 1.94 -0.54
CA MET A 41 -1.87 3.38 -0.54
C MET A 41 -0.82 4.03 0.35
N GLN A 42 -0.14 5.04 -0.20
CA GLN A 42 0.76 5.89 0.55
C GLN A 42 -0.05 6.93 1.33
N LEU A 43 0.22 7.03 2.63
CA LEU A 43 -0.33 8.06 3.48
C LEU A 43 0.70 9.18 3.60
N GLU A 44 0.32 10.37 3.16
CA GLU A 44 1.17 11.55 3.13
C GLU A 44 0.72 12.58 4.17
N THR A 45 1.66 13.43 4.63
CA THR A 45 1.33 14.56 5.51
C THR A 45 0.98 15.81 4.68
N PRO A 46 -0.13 16.51 4.97
CA PRO A 46 -0.48 17.76 4.27
C PRO A 46 0.33 18.97 4.78
N VAL A 47 1.18 18.78 5.80
CA VAL A 47 1.92 19.86 6.47
C VAL A 47 3.35 19.45 6.78
N GLN A 48 4.24 20.44 6.83
CA GLN A 48 5.58 20.30 7.40
C GLN A 48 5.50 20.38 8.93
N GLY A 49 6.25 19.54 9.65
CA GLY A 49 6.28 19.56 11.11
C GLY A 49 7.13 18.45 11.72
N THR A 50 6.88 18.16 12.99
CA THR A 50 7.52 17.07 13.74
C THR A 50 6.48 16.02 14.09
N VAL A 51 6.82 14.74 13.97
CA VAL A 51 5.95 13.64 14.41
C VAL A 51 5.81 13.71 15.93
N TRP A 52 4.62 14.08 16.40
CA TRP A 52 4.35 14.19 17.82
C TRP A 52 4.10 12.83 18.45
N LYS A 53 3.23 12.04 17.82
CA LYS A 53 2.80 10.75 18.34
C LYS A 53 2.35 9.83 17.23
N VAL A 54 2.72 8.56 17.30
CA VAL A 54 2.15 7.52 16.44
C VAL A 54 1.09 6.78 17.24
N VAL A 55 -0.16 6.84 16.76
CA VAL A 55 -1.31 6.27 17.50
C VAL A 55 -1.69 4.86 17.04
N THR A 56 -1.13 4.41 15.92
CA THR A 56 -1.35 3.08 15.33
C THR A 56 -0.10 2.22 15.34
N LYS A 57 -0.24 0.94 15.02
CA LYS A 57 0.87 -0.01 14.89
C LYS A 57 0.82 -0.73 13.55
N VAL A 58 1.96 -1.18 13.06
CA VAL A 58 2.03 -2.07 11.90
C VAL A 58 1.19 -3.33 12.17
N GLY A 59 0.35 -3.70 11.20
CA GLY A 59 -0.62 -4.79 11.28
C GLY A 59 -1.99 -4.39 11.84
N GLN A 60 -2.16 -3.17 12.34
CA GLN A 60 -3.45 -2.68 12.82
C GLN A 60 -4.36 -2.30 11.65
N THR A 61 -5.65 -2.67 11.77
CA THR A 61 -6.71 -2.17 10.88
C THR A 61 -7.11 -0.76 11.28
N VAL A 62 -7.20 0.14 10.32
CA VAL A 62 -7.66 1.53 10.45
C VAL A 62 -8.91 1.75 9.59
N GLN A 63 -9.86 2.54 10.07
CA GLN A 63 -11.06 2.93 9.33
C GLN A 63 -10.87 4.28 8.63
N VAL A 64 -11.78 4.60 7.70
CA VAL A 64 -11.87 5.96 7.12
C VAL A 64 -12.00 6.98 8.24
N GLY A 65 -11.15 8.02 8.22
CA GLY A 65 -11.11 9.07 9.24
C GLY A 65 -10.40 8.67 10.53
N GLU A 66 -9.92 7.43 10.66
CA GLU A 66 -9.17 7.02 11.84
C GLU A 66 -7.75 7.62 11.80
N THR A 67 -7.35 8.23 12.92
CA THR A 67 -6.02 8.85 13.05
C THR A 67 -4.93 7.78 13.07
N VAL A 68 -3.90 7.95 12.24
CA VAL A 68 -2.74 7.05 12.14
C VAL A 68 -1.58 7.56 13.00
N LEU A 69 -1.32 8.87 12.93
CA LEU A 69 -0.31 9.60 13.69
C LEU A 69 -0.69 11.08 13.80
N ILE A 70 0.03 11.84 14.62
CA ILE A 70 -0.19 13.26 14.88
C ILE A 70 1.11 14.01 14.56
N ILE A 71 1.00 15.07 13.77
CA ILE A 71 2.10 15.99 13.46
C ILE A 71 1.93 17.26 14.28
N GLU A 72 2.99 17.71 14.92
CA GLU A 72 3.08 19.05 15.51
C GLU A 72 3.64 20.02 14.46
N SER A 73 2.86 21.04 14.11
CA SER A 73 3.31 22.14 13.26
C SER A 73 2.84 23.48 13.80
N MET A 74 3.74 24.45 13.89
CA MET A 74 3.43 25.80 14.39
C MET A 74 2.70 25.80 15.77
N LYS A 75 3.09 24.90 16.68
CA LYS A 75 2.45 24.67 18.00
C LYS A 75 1.00 24.17 17.92
N MET A 76 0.59 23.61 16.80
CA MET A 76 -0.70 22.96 16.60
C MET A 76 -0.51 21.48 16.34
N GLU A 77 -1.39 20.66 16.93
CA GLU A 77 -1.45 19.22 16.68
C GLU A 77 -2.40 18.96 15.51
N ILE A 78 -1.89 18.27 14.49
CA ILE A 78 -2.59 18.00 13.23
C ILE A 78 -2.67 16.48 13.08
N PRO A 79 -3.85 15.87 13.28
CA PRO A 79 -4.02 14.43 13.09
C PRO A 79 -3.92 14.08 11.61
N ILE A 80 -3.16 13.03 11.30
CA ILE A 80 -3.12 12.43 9.96
C ILE A 80 -4.07 11.24 9.96
N GLU A 81 -5.17 11.40 9.24
CA GLU A 81 -6.25 10.43 9.19
C GLU A 81 -6.16 9.55 7.95
N SER A 82 -6.62 8.31 8.06
CA SER A 82 -6.68 7.42 6.90
C SER A 82 -7.84 7.80 5.97
N PRO A 83 -7.61 8.04 4.67
CA PRO A 83 -8.68 8.36 3.73
C PRO A 83 -9.52 7.13 3.31
N ARG A 84 -9.02 5.91 3.54
CA ARG A 84 -9.70 4.64 3.23
C ARG A 84 -9.54 3.65 4.39
N THR A 85 -10.46 2.69 4.51
CA THR A 85 -10.28 1.58 5.46
C THR A 85 -9.14 0.67 4.97
N GLY A 86 -8.24 0.29 5.85
CA GLY A 86 -7.04 -0.45 5.47
C GLY A 86 -6.28 -1.06 6.64
N ILE A 87 -5.17 -1.73 6.36
CA ILE A 87 -4.24 -2.28 7.35
C ILE A 87 -2.93 -1.52 7.24
N VAL A 88 -2.38 -1.06 8.37
CA VAL A 88 -1.08 -0.38 8.41
C VAL A 88 0.01 -1.40 8.07
N ARG A 89 0.57 -1.33 6.85
CA ARG A 89 1.63 -2.23 6.41
C ARG A 89 3.00 -1.78 6.88
N LYS A 90 3.26 -0.47 6.83
CA LYS A 90 4.53 0.12 7.26
C LYS A 90 4.31 1.50 7.84
N LEU A 91 5.09 1.83 8.86
CA LEU A 91 5.28 3.19 9.37
C LEU A 91 6.70 3.58 8.94
N LEU A 92 6.82 4.65 8.16
CA LEU A 92 8.10 5.12 7.61
C LEU A 92 8.79 6.16 8.52
N ILE A 93 8.12 6.53 9.60
CA ILE A 93 8.50 7.57 10.53
C ILE A 93 8.35 7.08 11.97
N THR A 94 9.04 7.77 12.87
CA THR A 94 8.99 7.57 14.32
C THR A 94 8.70 8.88 15.03
N GLU A 95 8.30 8.81 16.31
CA GLU A 95 8.05 9.99 17.13
C GLU A 95 9.33 10.83 17.25
N GLY A 96 9.21 12.13 17.01
CA GLY A 96 10.32 13.10 16.98
C GLY A 96 10.92 13.35 15.59
N ASP A 97 10.55 12.58 14.56
CA ASP A 97 11.06 12.79 13.20
C ASP A 97 10.51 14.07 12.57
N GLN A 98 11.33 14.75 11.77
CA GLN A 98 10.89 15.89 10.97
C GLN A 98 10.33 15.41 9.63
N VAL A 99 9.21 15.99 9.23
CA VAL A 99 8.53 15.70 7.96
C VAL A 99 8.25 16.99 7.21
N GLU A 100 8.35 16.94 5.88
CA GLU A 100 7.93 18.02 4.98
C GLU A 100 6.51 17.78 4.48
N GLN A 101 5.89 18.79 3.90
CA GLN A 101 4.63 18.62 3.19
C GLN A 101 4.77 17.53 2.10
N ASP A 102 3.72 16.73 1.93
CA ASP A 102 3.61 15.61 0.99
C ASP A 102 4.59 14.45 1.27
N SER A 103 5.25 14.44 2.44
CA SER A 103 6.10 13.32 2.85
C SER A 103 5.26 12.09 3.16
N VAL A 104 5.66 10.93 2.64
CA VAL A 104 5.02 9.64 2.94
C VAL A 104 5.39 9.21 4.35
N VAL A 105 4.38 9.09 5.21
CA VAL A 105 4.52 8.75 6.63
C VAL A 105 4.15 7.29 6.93
N ALA A 106 3.23 6.72 6.17
CA ALA A 106 2.81 5.32 6.31
C ALA A 106 2.41 4.70 4.97
N ILE A 107 2.41 3.38 4.92
CA ILE A 107 1.84 2.60 3.81
C ILE A 107 0.69 1.78 4.37
N LEU A 108 -0.47 1.93 3.77
CA LEU A 108 -1.69 1.21 4.11
C LEU A 108 -2.02 0.23 3.00
N GLU A 109 -2.42 -0.98 3.35
CA GLU A 109 -3.10 -1.88 2.42
C GLU A 109 -4.60 -1.63 2.54
N VAL A 110 -5.21 -1.21 1.45
CA VAL A 110 -6.64 -0.92 1.42
C VAL A 110 -7.44 -2.20 1.31
N ILE A 111 -8.54 -2.28 2.06
CA ILE A 111 -9.47 -3.42 2.11
C ILE A 111 -10.86 -3.07 1.61
#